data_AF-A0A428YKE4-F1
#
_entry.id   AF-A0A428YKE4-F1
#
_cell.length_a   1.000
_cell.length_b   1.000
_cell.length_c   1.000
_cell.angle_alpha   90.00
_cell.angle_beta   90.00
_cell.angle_gamma   90.00
#
_symmetry.space_group_name_H-M   'P 1'
#
loop_
_entity.id
_entity.type
_entity.pdbx_description
1 polymer ?
#
loop_
_entity_poly.entity_id
_entity_poly.type
_entity_poly.pdbx_seq_one_letter_code
_entity_poly.pdbx_strand_id
1 'polypeptide(L)' 'MAVAVASLADLAARLEKKIGNAASTSAISTRLILRTGVNLRQPRPEQANDPAVVEKVRVALADMGYVL' A
#
# COMPACT_ATOMS: atom_id res chain seq x y z
N MET A 1 -13.76 13.57 -8.10
CA MET A 1 -12.94 12.72 -9.00
C MET A 1 -12.23 11.71 -8.13
N ALA A 2 -12.51 10.41 -8.29
CA ALA A 2 -11.73 9.38 -7.61
C ALA A 2 -10.30 9.46 -8.16
N VAL A 3 -9.34 9.80 -7.30
CA VAL A 3 -7.92 9.77 -7.70
C VAL A 3 -7.65 8.31 -8.07
N ALA A 4 -7.21 8.05 -9.31
CA ALA A 4 -6.85 6.70 -9.72
C ALA A 4 -5.59 6.29 -8.96
N VAL A 5 -5.61 5.13 -8.31
CA VAL A 5 -4.41 4.58 -7.68
C VAL A 5 -3.49 4.11 -8.80
N ALA A 6 -2.45 4.88 -9.09
CA ALA A 6 -1.54 4.62 -10.22
C ALA A 6 -0.21 3.99 -9.80
N SER A 7 0.13 3.97 -8.51
CA SER A 7 1.43 3.50 -8.02
C SER A 7 1.38 3.08 -6.55
N LEU A 8 2.42 2.37 -6.11
CA LEU A 8 2.60 2.03 -4.69
C LEU A 8 2.80 3.28 -3.82
N ALA A 9 3.39 4.35 -4.36
CA ALA A 9 3.55 5.62 -3.65
C ALA A 9 2.18 6.28 -3.36
N ASP A 10 1.24 6.20 -4.29
CA ASP A 10 -0.12 6.72 -4.10
C ASP A 10 -0.86 5.93 -2.99
N LEU A 11 -0.73 4.60 -2.98
CA LEU A 11 -1.26 3.76 -1.90
C LEU A 11 -0.64 4.09 -0.55
N ALA A 12 0.68 4.29 -0.49
CA ALA A 12 1.37 4.66 0.74
C ALA A 12 0.86 6.00 1.29
N ALA A 13 0.77 7.02 0.43
CA ALA A 13 0.28 8.35 0.82
C ALA A 13 -1.18 8.31 1.32
N ARG A 14 -2.06 7.55 0.66
CA ARG A 14 -3.45 7.39 1.12
C ARG A 14 -3.55 6.63 2.43
N LEU A 15 -2.75 5.58 2.59
CA LEU A 15 -2.71 4.79 3.82
C LEU A 15 -2.24 5.67 4.99
N GLU A 16 -1.18 6.45 4.80
CA GLU A 16 -0.68 7.40 5.80
C GLU A 16 -1.73 8.45 6.16
N LYS A 17 -2.40 9.03 5.16
CA LYS A 17 -3.49 9.99 5.38
C LYS A 17 -4.67 9.38 6.15
N LYS A 18 -5.00 8.11 5.89
CA LYS A 18 -6.12 7.42 6.54
C LYS A 18 -5.82 7.05 8.00
N ILE A 19 -4.57 6.72 8.31
CA ILE A 19 -4.19 6.20 9.63
C ILE A 19 -3.63 7.28 10.54
N GLY A 20 -2.89 8.25 9.99
CA GLY A 20 -2.33 9.40 10.71
C GLY A 20 -1.30 9.04 11.79
N ASN A 21 -0.93 7.76 11.93
CA ASN A 21 -0.03 7.27 12.98
C ASN A 21 1.05 6.35 12.42
N ALA A 22 2.32 6.78 12.54
CA ALA A 22 3.49 6.08 12.03
C ALA A 22 3.71 4.67 12.63
N ALA A 23 3.28 4.44 13.88
CA ALA A 23 3.39 3.13 14.53
C ALA A 23 2.43 2.12 13.88
N SER A 24 1.20 2.56 13.59
CA SER A 24 0.19 1.77 12.89
C SER A 24 0.60 1.50 11.44
N THR A 25 1.15 2.50 10.75
CA THR A 25 1.72 2.31 9.39
C THR A 25 2.83 1.27 9.39
N SER A 26 3.61 1.19 10.47
CA SER A 26 4.69 0.21 10.57
C SER A 26 4.21 -1.22 10.70
N ALA A 27 3.23 -1.47 11.57
CA ALA A 27 2.62 -2.78 11.73
C ALA A 27 1.93 -3.25 10.45
N ILE A 28 1.26 -2.34 9.74
CA ILE A 28 0.59 -2.65 8.47
C ILE A 28 1.60 -2.98 7.38
N SER A 29 2.69 -2.21 7.28
CA SER A 29 3.78 -2.49 6.33
C SER A 29 4.32 -3.91 6.52
N THR A 30 4.56 -4.34 7.77
CA THR A 30 5.04 -5.70 8.06
C THR A 30 4.03 -6.75 7.61
N ARG A 31 2.74 -6.58 7.93
CA ARG A 31 1.69 -7.53 7.49
C ARG A 31 1.54 -7.56 5.97
N LEU A 32 1.71 -6.42 5.30
CA LEU A 32 1.66 -6.33 3.86
C LEU A 32 2.84 -7.08 3.22
N ILE A 33 4.07 -6.88 3.72
CA ILE A 33 5.26 -7.59 3.26
C ILE A 33 5.05 -9.11 3.37
N LEU A 34 4.53 -9.58 4.50
CA LEU A 34 4.28 -11.01 4.71
C LEU A 34 3.22 -11.59 3.76
N ARG A 35 2.23 -10.80 3.34
CA ARG A 35 1.14 -11.24 2.45
C ARG A 35 1.48 -11.12 0.97
N THR A 36 2.16 -10.05 0.58
CA THR A 36 2.32 -9.68 -0.83
C THR A 36 3.77 -9.72 -1.31
N GLY A 37 4.73 -9.71 -0.38
CA GLY A 37 6.16 -9.55 -0.66
C GLY A 37 6.58 -8.10 -0.92
N VAL A 38 5.65 -7.14 -0.79
CA VAL A 38 5.88 -5.73 -1.14
C VAL A 38 6.10 -4.89 0.12
N ASN A 39 7.14 -4.06 0.10
CA ASN A 39 7.34 -3.04 1.11
C ASN A 39 6.80 -1.69 0.60
N LEU A 40 5.67 -1.22 1.13
CA LEU A 40 5.06 0.06 0.73
C LEU A 40 5.92 1.28 1.09
N ARG A 41 6.78 1.19 2.12
CA ARG A 41 7.65 2.32 2.54
C ARG A 41 8.88 2.47 1.66
N GLN A 42 9.36 1.35 1.10
CA GLN A 42 10.50 1.30 0.21
C GLN A 42 10.24 0.25 -0.89
N PRO A 43 9.33 0.54 -1.83
CA PRO A 43 9.03 -0.37 -2.92
C PRO A 43 10.24 -0.49 -3.84
N ARG A 44 10.47 -1.69 -4.38
CA ARG A 44 11.52 -1.85 -5.38
C ARG A 44 11.14 -1.10 -6.68
N PRO A 45 12.10 -0.55 -7.43
CA PRO A 45 11.80 0.23 -8.63
C PRO A 45 10.93 -0.51 -9.65
N GLU A 46 11.15 -1.81 -9.82
CA GLU A 46 10.38 -2.68 -10.73
C GLU A 46 8.94 -2.90 -10.26
N GLN A 47 8.65 -2.71 -8.97
CA GLN A 47 7.32 -2.88 -8.37
C GLN A 47 6.53 -1.58 -8.29
N ALA A 48 7.22 -0.43 -8.26
CA ALA A 48 6.63 0.86 -7.90
C ALA A 48 5.43 1.27 -8.77
N ASN A 49 5.50 0.95 -10.07
CA ASN A 49 4.48 1.29 -11.07
C ASN A 49 3.92 0.05 -11.78
N ASP A 50 4.23 -1.17 -11.32
CA ASP A 50 3.66 -2.37 -11.90
C ASP A 50 2.18 -2.47 -11.52
N PRO A 51 1.25 -2.40 -12.49
CA PRO A 51 -0.18 -2.38 -12.21
C PRO A 51 -0.67 -3.65 -11.52
N ALA A 52 -0.06 -4.81 -11.79
CA ALA A 52 -0.42 -6.06 -11.13
C ALA A 52 0.00 -6.05 -9.64
N VAL A 53 1.15 -5.46 -9.33
CA VAL A 53 1.64 -5.31 -7.95
C VAL A 53 0.81 -4.28 -7.19
N VAL A 54 0.50 -3.15 -7.82
CA VAL A 54 -0.36 -2.10 -7.24
C VAL A 54 -1.73 -2.68 -6.90
N GLU A 55 -2.35 -3.42 -7.81
CA GLU A 55 -3.66 -4.04 -7.57
C GLU A 55 -3.60 -5.10 -6.46
N LYS A 56 -2.55 -5.95 -6.46
CA LYS A 56 -2.33 -6.93 -5.38
C LYS A 56 -2.23 -6.28 -4.01
N VAL A 57 -1.51 -5.15 -3.91
CA VAL A 57 -1.38 -4.39 -2.66
C VAL A 57 -2.70 -3.73 -2.26
N ARG A 58 -3.43 -3.17 -3.23
CA ARG A 58 -4.75 -2.57 -2.99
C ARG A 58 -5.75 -3.58 -2.41
N VAL A 59 -5.83 -4.78 -2.99
CA VAL A 59 -6.69 -5.85 -2.49
C VAL A 59 -6.25 -6.30 -1.08
N ALA A 60 -4.95 -6.49 -0.86
CA ALA A 60 -4.45 -6.88 0.46
C ALA A 60 -4.74 -5.84 1.55
N LEU A 61 -4.70 -4.54 1.21
CA LEU A 61 -5.08 -3.46 2.12
C LEU A 61 -6.59 -3.47 2.39
N ALA A 62 -7.43 -3.71 1.38
CA ALA A 62 -8.87 -3.83 1.53
C ALA A 62 -9.25 -5.01 2.46
N ASP A 63 -8.61 -6.17 2.30
CA ASP A 63 -8.79 -7.35 3.16
C ASP A 63 -8.37 -7.09 4.62
N MET A 64 -7.49 -6.12 4.84
CA MET A 64 -7.06 -5.68 6.17
C MET A 64 -7.98 -4.59 6.75
N GLY A 65 -9.03 -4.19 6.03
CA GLY A 65 -9.99 -3.15 6.43
C GLY A 65 -9.63 -1.74 5.92
N TYR A 66 -8.59 -1.60 5.11
CA TYR A 66 -8.11 -0.31 4.58
C TYR A 66 -8.49 -0.15 3.10
N VAL A 67 -9.73 0.27 2.85
CA VAL A 67 -10.18 0.65 1.49
C VAL A 67 -9.62 2.03 1.11
N LEU A 68 -8.82 2.10 0.03
CA LEU A 68 -8.08 3.29 -0.44
C LEU A 68 -8.28 3.53 -1.95
#